data_AF-R5FN27-F1
#
_entry.id   AF-R5FN27-F1
#
_cell.length_a   1.000
_cell.length_b   1.000
_cell.length_c   1.000
_cell.angle_alpha   90.00
_cell.angle_beta   90.00
_cell.angle_gamma   90.00
#
_symmetry.space_group_name_H-M   'P 1'
#
loop_
_entity.id
_entity.type
_entity.pdbx_description
1 polymer ?
#
loop_
_entity_poly.entity_id
_entity_poly.type
_entity_poly.pdbx_seq_one_letter_code
_entity_poly.pdbx_strand_id
1 'polypeptide(L)'
;MERYDSIDARPDKKGRVELKMRKDNAELLHRIRPNLYNGGLYYLSRQKYAEGYTLLQQYIDAARQPLFEAYQYEEKDQRMPMAAYWSVYAAYKQKNVKNVLHNTYLALKDTTHTEMMLQYLSDTYRIDGDTTRYVQTLQDGFAHYPLSPFFFSHLVEYYSSQQEWTKALELTDGALKADSTNTLFKLTRSTLLLNTGDYQQAYDISKELLEKNDSLADAILNAGLAQFNLGVTSSKQYRKDATVRKQVLSCYRTALPYLERYRTMQPDRQDKWALPLYTIYLNLNMGEKFDEIDKLIKAGK
;
A
#
# COMPACT_ATOMS: atom_id res chain seq x y z
N MET A 1 25.86 18.69 -26.34
CA MET A 1 27.22 18.09 -26.38
C MET A 1 27.54 17.53 -27.76
N GLU A 2 26.59 16.90 -28.46
CA GLU A 2 26.78 16.34 -29.83
C GLU A 2 27.38 17.30 -30.87
N ARG A 3 27.11 18.62 -30.78
CA ARG A 3 27.65 19.61 -31.74
C ARG A 3 29.17 19.76 -31.71
N TYR A 4 29.84 19.60 -30.56
CA TYR A 4 31.29 19.77 -30.49
C TYR A 4 32.04 18.52 -31.00
N ASP A 5 31.53 17.33 -30.69
CA ASP A 5 32.05 16.07 -31.25
C ASP A 5 31.90 16.04 -32.78
N SER A 6 30.84 16.62 -33.34
CA SER A 6 30.64 16.68 -34.80
C SER A 6 31.66 17.56 -35.56
N ILE A 7 32.32 18.48 -34.85
CA ILE A 7 33.34 19.38 -35.43
C ILE A 7 34.73 18.74 -35.35
N ASP A 8 35.05 18.07 -34.24
CA ASP A 8 36.30 17.33 -34.05
C ASP A 8 36.32 16.02 -34.88
N ALA A 9 35.14 15.46 -35.20
CA ALA A 9 34.99 14.28 -36.07
C ALA A 9 35.05 14.56 -37.57
N ARG A 10 35.43 15.77 -37.99
CA ARG A 10 35.57 16.10 -39.41
C ARG A 10 36.81 15.40 -39.99
N PRO A 11 36.68 14.66 -41.11
CA PRO A 11 37.82 14.03 -41.74
C PRO A 11 38.80 15.07 -42.27
N ASP A 12 40.10 14.79 -42.15
CA ASP A 12 41.17 15.57 -42.75
C ASP A 12 41.13 15.50 -44.29
N LYS A 13 42.04 16.20 -44.96
CA LYS A 13 42.15 16.21 -46.44
C LYS A 13 42.42 14.83 -47.05
N LYS A 14 42.70 13.80 -46.24
CA LYS A 14 42.95 12.40 -46.64
C LYS A 14 41.84 11.45 -46.17
N GLY A 15 40.72 11.96 -45.64
CA GLY A 15 39.61 11.16 -45.15
C GLY A 15 39.79 10.58 -43.74
N ARG A 16 40.85 10.94 -43.01
CA ARG A 16 41.14 10.41 -41.67
C ARG A 16 40.48 11.29 -40.61
N VAL A 17 39.77 10.67 -39.68
CA VAL A 17 39.17 11.38 -38.54
C VAL A 17 40.11 11.28 -37.34
N GLU A 18 40.63 12.41 -36.86
CA GLU A 18 41.53 12.48 -35.70
C GLU A 18 40.87 13.35 -34.61
N LEU A 19 40.35 12.70 -33.56
CA LEU A 19 39.55 13.33 -32.51
C LEU A 19 40.45 13.91 -31.41
N LYS A 20 41.04 15.08 -31.64
CA LYS A 20 42.10 15.63 -30.80
C LYS A 20 41.61 16.11 -29.43
N MET A 21 40.41 16.67 -29.35
CA MET A 21 39.87 17.25 -28.12
C MET A 21 38.93 16.30 -27.38
N ARG A 22 38.50 15.22 -28.04
CA ARG A 22 37.55 14.25 -27.47
C ARG A 22 38.01 13.68 -26.13
N LYS A 23 39.30 13.35 -25.99
CA LYS A 23 39.85 12.78 -24.74
C LYS A 23 39.82 13.79 -23.59
N ASP A 24 40.30 15.01 -23.82
CA ASP A 24 40.34 16.06 -22.79
C ASP A 24 38.93 16.50 -22.36
N ASN A 25 38.01 16.60 -23.34
CA ASN A 25 36.60 16.88 -23.07
C ASN A 25 35.94 15.76 -22.27
N ALA A 26 36.20 14.49 -22.63
CA ALA A 26 35.69 13.34 -21.89
C ALA A 26 36.19 13.35 -20.44
N GLU A 27 37.47 13.67 -20.22
CA GLU A 27 38.06 13.76 -18.88
C GLU A 27 37.45 14.89 -18.04
N LEU A 28 37.31 16.09 -18.63
CA LEU A 28 36.68 17.21 -17.95
C LEU A 28 35.24 16.87 -17.55
N LEU A 29 34.46 16.34 -18.50
CA LEU A 29 33.06 16.00 -18.26
C LEU A 29 32.89 14.83 -17.29
N HIS A 30 33.78 13.83 -17.34
CA HIS A 30 33.83 12.76 -16.34
C HIS A 30 34.00 13.33 -14.93
N ARG A 31 34.96 14.26 -14.76
CA ARG A 31 35.26 14.89 -13.46
C ARG A 31 34.06 15.64 -12.88
N ILE A 32 33.26 16.30 -13.72
CA ILE A 32 32.10 17.08 -13.26
C ILE A 32 30.78 16.31 -13.30
N ARG A 33 30.71 15.13 -13.95
CA ARG A 33 29.50 14.30 -14.05
C ARG A 33 28.83 14.05 -12.68
N PRO A 34 29.54 13.81 -11.56
CA PRO A 34 28.90 13.67 -10.24
C PRO A 34 28.04 14.86 -9.82
N ASN A 35 28.24 16.05 -10.38
CA ASN A 35 27.39 17.22 -10.11
C ASN A 35 25.97 17.04 -10.66
N LEU A 36 25.77 16.25 -11.72
CA LEU A 36 24.42 15.91 -12.22
C LEU A 36 23.66 15.08 -11.18
N TYR A 37 24.31 14.08 -10.58
CA TYR A 37 23.73 13.28 -9.51
C TYR A 37 23.38 14.14 -8.29
N ASN A 38 24.35 14.91 -7.79
CA ASN A 38 24.15 15.78 -6.62
C ASN A 38 23.09 16.86 -6.88
N GLY A 39 23.10 17.47 -8.07
CA GLY A 39 22.10 18.45 -8.49
C GLY A 39 20.71 17.83 -8.60
N GLY A 40 20.62 16.60 -9.09
CA GLY A 40 19.40 15.80 -9.10
C GLY A 40 18.80 15.68 -7.70
N LEU A 41 19.57 15.18 -6.74
CA LEU A 41 19.14 15.05 -5.34
C LEU A 41 18.76 16.39 -4.71
N TYR A 42 19.51 17.45 -5.02
CA TYR A 42 19.19 18.79 -4.55
C TYR A 42 17.80 19.24 -5.01
N TYR A 43 17.46 19.05 -6.29
CA TYR A 43 16.12 19.40 -6.79
C TYR A 43 15.03 18.52 -6.19
N LEU A 44 15.28 17.22 -5.98
CA LEU A 44 14.34 16.32 -5.30
C LEU A 44 14.04 16.78 -3.87
N SER A 45 15.04 17.22 -3.11
CA SER A 45 14.82 17.74 -1.74
C SER A 45 13.97 19.02 -1.71
N ARG A 46 13.85 19.72 -2.86
CA ARG A 46 12.99 20.90 -3.05
C ARG A 46 11.68 20.58 -3.78
N GLN A 47 11.34 19.30 -3.91
CA GLN A 47 10.14 18.82 -4.62
C GLN A 47 10.08 19.22 -6.10
N LYS A 48 11.23 19.59 -6.68
CA LYS A 48 11.37 19.92 -8.10
C LYS A 48 11.67 18.65 -8.88
N TYR A 49 10.65 17.80 -8.99
CA TYR A 49 10.80 16.43 -9.47
C TYR A 49 11.19 16.35 -10.95
N ALA A 50 10.69 17.26 -11.79
CA ALA A 50 11.02 17.29 -13.21
C ALA A 50 12.51 17.61 -13.43
N GLU A 51 13.01 18.66 -12.78
CA GLU A 51 14.42 19.06 -12.86
C GLU A 51 15.36 18.01 -12.26
N GLY A 52 14.96 17.43 -11.12
CA GLY A 52 15.69 16.32 -10.49
C GLY A 52 15.80 15.11 -11.41
N TYR A 53 14.66 14.71 -12.02
CA TYR A 53 14.61 13.63 -13.01
C TYR A 53 15.54 13.90 -14.19
N THR A 54 15.50 15.11 -14.78
CA THR A 54 16.34 15.45 -15.93
C THR A 54 17.83 15.30 -15.62
N LEU A 55 18.30 15.78 -14.48
CA LEU A 55 19.72 15.67 -14.12
C LEU A 55 20.15 14.23 -13.84
N LEU A 56 19.31 13.46 -13.15
CA LEU A 56 19.59 12.05 -12.87
C LEU A 56 19.57 11.22 -14.17
N GLN A 57 18.65 11.51 -15.08
CA GLN A 57 18.62 10.85 -16.38
C GLN A 57 19.86 11.18 -17.20
N GLN A 58 20.31 12.44 -17.24
CA GLN A 58 21.56 12.82 -17.92
C GLN A 58 22.78 12.11 -17.30
N TYR A 59 22.81 11.93 -15.98
CA TYR A 59 23.84 11.17 -15.29
C TYR A 59 23.88 9.71 -15.77
N ILE A 60 22.71 9.06 -15.85
CA ILE A 60 22.57 7.66 -16.30
C ILE A 60 22.92 7.53 -17.80
N ASP A 61 22.36 8.38 -18.65
CA ASP A 61 22.53 8.34 -20.11
C ASP A 61 23.98 8.57 -20.54
N ALA A 62 24.79 9.27 -19.73
CA ALA A 62 26.22 9.42 -19.97
C ALA A 62 26.94 8.06 -20.10
N ALA A 63 26.44 6.99 -19.48
CA ALA A 63 26.98 5.64 -19.64
C ALA A 63 26.91 5.11 -21.07
N ARG A 64 25.97 5.62 -21.88
CA ARG A 64 25.71 5.17 -23.25
C ARG A 64 26.26 6.13 -24.31
N GLN A 65 26.86 7.24 -23.90
CA GLN A 65 27.42 8.18 -24.87
C GLN A 65 28.81 7.72 -25.31
N PRO A 66 29.11 7.67 -26.62
CA PRO A 66 30.42 7.26 -27.12
C PRO A 66 31.59 8.07 -26.55
N LEU A 67 31.33 9.30 -26.09
CA LEU A 67 32.35 10.14 -25.44
C LEU A 67 32.92 9.51 -24.16
N PHE A 68 32.12 8.71 -23.43
CA PHE A 68 32.47 8.16 -22.13
C PHE A 68 32.77 6.66 -22.12
N GLU A 69 32.87 6.01 -23.30
CA GLU A 69 33.05 4.56 -23.45
C GLU A 69 34.24 4.04 -22.62
N ALA A 70 35.35 4.78 -22.59
CA ALA A 70 36.56 4.41 -21.82
C ALA A 70 36.33 4.32 -20.30
N TYR A 71 35.29 4.96 -19.75
CA TYR A 71 35.00 4.97 -18.32
C TYR A 71 34.15 3.79 -17.86
N GLN A 72 33.44 3.09 -18.78
CA GLN A 72 32.68 1.88 -18.47
C GLN A 72 31.74 2.09 -17.25
N TYR A 73 30.90 3.14 -17.32
CA TYR A 73 30.07 3.52 -16.16
C TYR A 73 29.06 2.45 -15.77
N GLU A 74 28.53 1.66 -16.72
CA GLU A 74 27.55 0.62 -16.40
C GLU A 74 28.15 -0.44 -15.46
N GLU A 75 29.46 -0.71 -15.56
CA GLU A 75 30.18 -1.67 -14.73
C GLU A 75 30.88 -1.05 -13.53
N LYS A 76 31.46 0.16 -13.69
CA LYS A 76 32.35 0.76 -12.68
C LYS A 76 31.67 1.76 -11.76
N ASP A 77 30.59 2.40 -12.20
CA ASP A 77 29.93 3.43 -11.40
C ASP A 77 28.89 2.83 -10.45
N GLN A 78 29.32 2.63 -9.21
CA GLN A 78 28.48 2.08 -8.15
C GLN A 78 27.27 2.96 -7.78
N ARG A 79 27.20 4.22 -8.23
CA ARG A 79 26.05 5.10 -7.98
C ARG A 79 24.95 4.96 -9.03
N MET A 80 25.18 4.20 -10.11
CA MET A 80 24.20 4.04 -11.19
C MET A 80 22.85 3.48 -10.69
N PRO A 81 22.80 2.43 -9.84
CA PRO A 81 21.54 1.94 -9.30
C PRO A 81 20.81 3.00 -8.45
N MET A 82 21.53 3.71 -7.58
CA MET A 82 20.94 4.76 -6.74
C MET A 82 20.44 5.94 -7.59
N ALA A 83 21.18 6.34 -8.63
CA ALA A 83 20.74 7.38 -9.56
C ALA A 83 19.44 6.99 -10.27
N ALA A 84 19.34 5.73 -10.69
CA ALA A 84 18.14 5.17 -11.29
C ALA A 84 16.97 5.12 -10.28
N TYR A 85 17.21 4.72 -9.03
CA TYR A 85 16.22 4.76 -7.96
C TYR A 85 15.64 6.17 -7.77
N TRP A 86 16.51 7.18 -7.61
CA TRP A 86 16.07 8.56 -7.43
C TRP A 86 15.35 9.13 -8.66
N SER A 87 15.74 8.69 -9.85
CA SER A 87 15.04 9.01 -11.10
C SER A 87 13.63 8.39 -11.12
N VAL A 88 13.49 7.11 -10.73
CA VAL A 88 12.19 6.45 -10.58
C VAL A 88 11.33 7.18 -9.55
N TYR A 89 11.87 7.52 -8.39
CA TYR A 89 11.16 8.29 -7.37
C TYR A 89 10.63 9.62 -7.92
N ALA A 90 11.48 10.36 -8.66
CA ALA A 90 11.10 11.61 -9.29
C ALA A 90 9.97 11.43 -10.31
N ALA A 91 10.05 10.39 -11.14
CA ALA A 91 9.02 10.06 -12.13
C ALA A 91 7.71 9.64 -11.48
N TYR A 92 7.77 8.85 -10.40
CA TYR A 92 6.63 8.42 -9.60
C TYR A 92 5.89 9.63 -9.00
N LYS A 93 6.62 10.58 -8.42
CA LYS A 93 6.03 11.83 -7.89
C LYS A 93 5.36 12.69 -8.96
N GLN A 94 5.77 12.56 -10.22
CA GLN A 94 5.15 13.20 -11.36
C GLN A 94 3.99 12.37 -11.96
N LYS A 95 3.69 11.18 -11.42
CA LYS A 95 2.75 10.20 -11.98
C LYS A 95 3.07 9.82 -13.44
N ASN A 96 4.35 9.86 -13.81
CA ASN A 96 4.79 9.54 -15.16
C ASN A 96 5.20 8.06 -15.26
N VAL A 97 4.23 7.21 -15.60
CA VAL A 97 4.39 5.75 -15.73
C VAL A 97 5.56 5.38 -16.63
N LYS A 98 5.65 5.98 -17.82
CA LYS A 98 6.71 5.69 -18.79
C LYS A 98 8.11 5.92 -18.20
N ASN A 99 8.29 7.03 -17.48
CA ASN A 99 9.58 7.39 -16.91
C ASN A 99 9.94 6.53 -15.70
N VAL A 100 8.96 6.06 -14.91
CA VAL A 100 9.18 5.06 -13.85
C VAL A 100 9.71 3.76 -14.45
N LEU A 101 9.01 3.23 -15.46
CA LEU A 101 9.35 1.94 -16.06
C LEU A 101 10.70 1.98 -16.80
N HIS A 102 11.10 3.14 -17.33
CA HIS A 102 12.35 3.31 -18.07
C HIS A 102 13.60 2.88 -17.28
N ASN A 103 13.70 3.25 -16.00
CA ASN A 103 14.88 3.00 -15.17
C ASN A 103 14.71 1.84 -14.18
N THR A 104 13.57 1.14 -14.23
CA THR A 104 13.19 0.15 -13.21
C THR A 104 14.25 -0.96 -13.03
N TYR A 105 14.73 -1.57 -14.11
CA TYR A 105 15.71 -2.65 -14.01
C TYR A 105 17.06 -2.22 -13.43
N LEU A 106 17.49 -0.98 -13.68
CA LEU A 106 18.71 -0.44 -13.10
C LEU A 106 18.49 -0.06 -11.63
N ALA A 107 17.35 0.54 -11.31
CA ALA A 107 16.97 0.91 -9.95
C ALA A 107 16.84 -0.31 -9.02
N LEU A 108 16.31 -1.43 -9.52
CA LEU A 108 16.19 -2.68 -8.74
C LEU A 108 17.55 -3.32 -8.37
N LYS A 109 18.67 -2.87 -8.97
CA LYS A 109 20.00 -3.28 -8.53
C LYS A 109 20.43 -2.58 -7.23
N ASP A 110 19.73 -1.51 -6.83
CA ASP A 110 19.92 -0.86 -5.54
C ASP A 110 19.16 -1.63 -4.46
N THR A 111 19.85 -2.57 -3.82
CA THR A 111 19.26 -3.42 -2.79
C THR A 111 18.85 -2.66 -1.53
N THR A 112 19.34 -1.43 -1.33
CA THR A 112 19.01 -0.63 -0.15
C THR A 112 17.62 -0.02 -0.21
N HIS A 113 17.06 0.13 -1.42
CA HIS A 113 15.74 0.74 -1.64
C HIS A 113 14.74 -0.22 -2.31
N THR A 114 15.00 -1.53 -2.31
CA THR A 114 14.13 -2.53 -2.95
C THR A 114 12.68 -2.46 -2.47
N GLU A 115 12.44 -2.31 -1.16
CA GLU A 115 11.07 -2.17 -0.64
C GLU A 115 10.34 -0.99 -1.29
N MET A 116 10.95 0.20 -1.23
CA MET A 116 10.37 1.43 -1.80
C MET A 116 10.16 1.31 -3.31
N MET A 117 11.09 0.66 -4.03
CA MET A 117 10.93 0.38 -5.45
C MET A 117 9.71 -0.46 -5.75
N LEU A 118 9.49 -1.54 -5.00
CA LEU A 118 8.33 -2.41 -5.17
C LEU A 118 7.02 -1.66 -4.84
N GLN A 119 7.03 -0.76 -3.85
CA GLN A 119 5.87 0.11 -3.57
C GLN A 119 5.57 1.04 -4.74
N TYR A 120 6.59 1.74 -5.28
CA TYR A 120 6.41 2.65 -6.42
C TYR A 120 5.95 1.92 -7.68
N LEU A 121 6.48 0.72 -7.93
CA LEU A 121 6.06 -0.10 -9.06
C LEU A 121 4.61 -0.58 -8.90
N SER A 122 4.23 -1.03 -7.71
CA SER A 122 2.85 -1.45 -7.41
C SER A 122 1.87 -0.30 -7.72
N ASP A 123 2.12 0.89 -7.18
CA ASP A 123 1.27 2.05 -7.47
C ASP A 123 1.29 2.45 -8.95
N THR A 124 2.45 2.35 -9.61
CA THR A 124 2.60 2.69 -11.03
C THR A 124 1.77 1.76 -11.90
N TYR A 125 1.83 0.44 -11.67
CA TYR A 125 1.02 -0.54 -12.40
C TYR A 125 -0.47 -0.36 -12.11
N ARG A 126 -0.85 -0.02 -10.88
CA ARG A 126 -2.23 0.32 -10.54
C ARG A 126 -2.74 1.54 -11.31
N ILE A 127 -1.93 2.58 -11.47
CA ILE A 127 -2.27 3.78 -12.28
C ILE A 127 -2.35 3.44 -13.77
N ASP A 128 -1.47 2.57 -14.26
CA ASP A 128 -1.44 2.13 -15.66
C ASP A 128 -2.58 1.15 -16.02
N GLY A 129 -3.30 0.64 -15.01
CA GLY A 129 -4.36 -0.36 -15.18
C GLY A 129 -3.84 -1.79 -15.38
N ASP A 130 -2.54 -2.04 -15.20
CA ASP A 130 -1.94 -3.36 -15.26
C ASP A 130 -2.12 -4.09 -13.92
N THR A 131 -3.33 -4.60 -13.71
CA THR A 131 -3.70 -5.32 -12.47
C THR A 131 -2.84 -6.57 -12.26
N THR A 132 -2.41 -7.25 -13.33
CA THR A 132 -1.58 -8.45 -13.22
C THR A 132 -0.24 -8.12 -12.61
N ARG A 133 0.48 -7.13 -13.15
CA ARG A 133 1.78 -6.71 -12.58
C ARG A 133 1.63 -6.03 -11.24
N TYR A 134 0.54 -5.29 -11.01
CA TYR A 134 0.24 -4.71 -9.71
C TYR A 134 0.20 -5.79 -8.62
N VAL A 135 -0.64 -6.81 -8.78
CA VAL A 135 -0.80 -7.86 -7.77
C VAL A 135 0.48 -8.69 -7.63
N GLN A 136 1.15 -9.01 -8.73
CA GLN A 136 2.42 -9.73 -8.68
C GLN A 136 3.49 -8.96 -7.89
N THR A 137 3.62 -7.65 -8.15
CA THR A 137 4.59 -6.81 -7.44
C THR A 137 4.27 -6.72 -5.95
N LEU A 138 2.98 -6.64 -5.59
CA LEU A 138 2.56 -6.67 -4.19
C LEU A 138 2.88 -8.01 -3.51
N GLN A 139 2.64 -9.14 -4.19
CA GLN A 139 2.96 -10.48 -3.69
C GLN A 139 4.46 -10.64 -3.48
N ASP A 140 5.27 -10.24 -4.46
CA ASP A 140 6.73 -10.26 -4.36
C ASP A 140 7.21 -9.37 -3.21
N GLY A 141 6.64 -8.16 -3.07
CA GLY A 141 6.91 -7.25 -1.97
C GLY A 141 6.57 -7.85 -0.61
N PHE A 142 5.40 -8.47 -0.46
CA PHE A 142 5.01 -9.11 0.79
C PHE A 142 5.86 -10.33 1.14
N ALA A 143 6.28 -11.12 0.15
CA ALA A 143 7.14 -12.27 0.37
C ALA A 143 8.53 -11.88 0.95
N HIS A 144 9.08 -10.74 0.51
CA HIS A 144 10.35 -10.22 1.02
C HIS A 144 10.19 -9.35 2.27
N TYR A 145 9.06 -8.67 2.40
CA TYR A 145 8.77 -7.71 3.48
C TYR A 145 7.41 -8.03 4.13
N PRO A 146 7.27 -9.18 4.83
CA PRO A 146 5.99 -9.66 5.35
C PRO A 146 5.40 -8.78 6.46
N LEU A 147 6.21 -7.87 7.03
CA LEU A 147 5.76 -6.90 8.04
C LEU A 147 5.41 -5.53 7.45
N SER A 148 5.55 -5.35 6.13
CA SER A 148 5.25 -4.08 5.47
C SER A 148 3.74 -3.82 5.44
N PRO A 149 3.24 -2.77 6.14
CA PRO A 149 1.81 -2.45 6.11
C PRO A 149 1.32 -2.10 4.71
N PHE A 150 2.21 -1.59 3.84
CA PHE A 150 1.88 -1.26 2.45
C PHE A 150 1.46 -2.51 1.69
N PHE A 151 2.33 -3.51 1.56
CA PHE A 151 2.02 -4.70 0.76
C PHE A 151 0.86 -5.49 1.36
N PHE A 152 0.85 -5.62 2.69
CA PHE A 152 -0.22 -6.31 3.40
C PHE A 152 -1.60 -5.67 3.12
N SER A 153 -1.74 -4.37 3.39
CA SER A 153 -3.06 -3.71 3.29
C SER A 153 -3.59 -3.69 1.87
N HIS A 154 -2.73 -3.44 0.87
CA HIS A 154 -3.14 -3.44 -0.54
C HIS A 154 -3.53 -4.84 -1.04
N LEU A 155 -2.85 -5.91 -0.62
CA LEU A 155 -3.25 -7.28 -0.98
C LEU A 155 -4.57 -7.68 -0.31
N VAL A 156 -4.74 -7.35 0.97
CA VAL A 156 -6.01 -7.59 1.69
C VAL A 156 -7.16 -6.85 1.01
N GLU A 157 -6.96 -5.57 0.66
CA GLU A 157 -7.96 -4.76 -0.06
C GLU A 157 -8.27 -5.37 -1.42
N TYR A 158 -7.25 -5.75 -2.19
CA TYR A 158 -7.42 -6.39 -3.50
C TYR A 158 -8.27 -7.67 -3.40
N TYR A 159 -7.88 -8.62 -2.53
CA TYR A 159 -8.65 -9.86 -2.36
C TYR A 159 -10.05 -9.60 -1.81
N SER A 160 -10.21 -8.67 -0.87
CA SER A 160 -11.53 -8.32 -0.31
C SER A 160 -12.46 -7.70 -1.35
N SER A 161 -11.95 -6.86 -2.25
CA SER A 161 -12.74 -6.24 -3.32
C SER A 161 -13.31 -7.27 -4.30
N GLN A 162 -12.61 -8.41 -4.45
CA GLN A 162 -13.02 -9.54 -5.29
C GLN A 162 -13.78 -10.62 -4.50
N GLN A 163 -14.09 -10.38 -3.22
CA GLN A 163 -14.71 -11.35 -2.31
C GLN A 163 -13.90 -12.66 -2.15
N GLU A 164 -12.60 -12.60 -2.39
CA GLU A 164 -11.63 -13.70 -2.25
C GLU A 164 -11.19 -13.82 -0.77
N TRP A 165 -12.17 -14.02 0.12
CA TRP A 165 -11.98 -13.99 1.58
C TRP A 165 -10.96 -15.01 2.08
N THR A 166 -10.94 -16.21 1.48
CA THR A 166 -9.99 -17.26 1.83
C THR A 166 -8.54 -16.82 1.56
N LYS A 167 -8.27 -16.20 0.41
CA LYS A 167 -6.92 -15.68 0.10
C LYS A 167 -6.51 -14.56 1.04
N ALA A 168 -7.44 -13.66 1.39
CA ALA A 168 -7.18 -12.60 2.35
C ALA A 168 -6.86 -13.15 3.76
N LEU A 169 -7.57 -14.20 4.19
CA LEU A 169 -7.31 -14.89 5.47
C LEU A 169 -5.97 -15.61 5.45
N GLU A 170 -5.65 -16.37 4.40
CA GLU A 170 -4.37 -17.07 4.27
C GLU A 170 -3.19 -16.10 4.31
N LEU A 171 -3.29 -14.97 3.60
CA LEU A 171 -2.30 -13.90 3.64
C LEU A 171 -2.14 -13.34 5.07
N THR A 172 -3.26 -13.09 5.76
CA THR A 172 -3.27 -12.54 7.12
C THR A 172 -2.72 -13.52 8.15
N ASP A 173 -3.05 -14.80 8.04
CA ASP A 173 -2.48 -15.85 8.88
C ASP A 173 -0.97 -16.03 8.61
N GLY A 174 -0.54 -15.86 7.35
CA GLY A 174 0.88 -15.79 7.00
C GLY A 174 1.60 -14.62 7.69
N ALA A 175 0.99 -13.43 7.66
CA ALA A 175 1.51 -12.23 8.35
C ALA A 175 1.62 -12.44 9.87
N LEU A 176 0.61 -13.06 10.48
CA LEU A 176 0.58 -13.38 11.91
C LEU A 176 1.59 -14.46 12.33
N LYS A 177 2.06 -15.31 11.39
CA LYS A 177 3.20 -16.20 11.66
C LYS A 177 4.51 -15.42 11.79
N ALA A 178 4.65 -14.32 11.04
CA ALA A 178 5.84 -13.46 11.10
C ALA A 178 5.82 -12.54 12.34
N ASP A 179 4.66 -11.97 12.68
CA ASP A 179 4.44 -11.23 13.92
C ASP A 179 3.03 -11.48 14.47
N SER A 180 2.96 -12.37 15.45
CA SER A 180 1.70 -12.80 16.07
C SER A 180 1.08 -11.74 16.98
N THR A 181 1.81 -10.67 17.31
CA THR A 181 1.35 -9.61 18.20
C THR A 181 0.90 -8.35 17.45
N ASN A 182 1.12 -8.30 16.15
CA ASN A 182 0.81 -7.15 15.32
C ASN A 182 -0.68 -6.78 15.35
N THR A 183 -0.98 -5.56 15.83
CA THR A 183 -2.36 -5.07 15.95
C THR A 183 -3.08 -5.01 14.60
N LEU A 184 -2.41 -4.55 13.54
CA LEU A 184 -3.01 -4.43 12.21
C LEU A 184 -3.44 -5.81 11.67
N PHE A 185 -2.58 -6.81 11.80
CA PHE A 185 -2.87 -8.16 11.30
C PHE A 185 -4.00 -8.83 12.09
N LYS A 186 -3.99 -8.71 13.43
CA LYS A 186 -5.09 -9.23 14.26
C LYS A 186 -6.42 -8.56 13.95
N LEU A 187 -6.42 -7.23 13.82
CA LEU A 187 -7.61 -6.46 13.51
C LEU A 187 -8.17 -6.87 12.14
N THR A 188 -7.30 -7.00 11.15
CA THR A 188 -7.66 -7.46 9.80
C THR A 188 -8.25 -8.87 9.82
N ARG A 189 -7.62 -9.80 10.57
CA ARG A 189 -8.14 -11.16 10.74
C ARG A 189 -9.54 -11.16 11.36
N SER A 190 -9.78 -10.33 12.39
CA SER A 190 -11.10 -10.20 13.01
C SER A 190 -12.15 -9.70 12.01
N THR A 191 -11.81 -8.71 11.18
CA THR A 191 -12.70 -8.23 10.10
C THR A 191 -12.99 -9.31 9.06
N LEU A 192 -11.97 -10.05 8.61
CA LEU A 192 -12.15 -11.10 7.61
C LEU A 192 -13.00 -12.26 8.14
N LEU A 193 -12.84 -12.64 9.41
CA LEU A 193 -13.65 -13.65 10.07
C LEU A 193 -15.13 -13.24 10.19
N LEU A 194 -15.44 -11.93 10.30
CA LEU A 194 -16.82 -11.46 10.19
C LEU A 194 -17.41 -11.74 8.81
N ASN A 195 -16.62 -11.57 7.75
CA ASN A 195 -17.08 -11.77 6.38
C ASN A 195 -17.22 -13.26 6.02
N THR A 196 -16.42 -14.14 6.64
CA THR A 196 -16.54 -15.60 6.45
C THR A 196 -17.56 -16.28 7.37
N GLY A 197 -18.09 -15.56 8.35
CA GLY A 197 -19.10 -16.07 9.28
C GLY A 197 -18.54 -16.71 10.55
N ASP A 198 -17.23 -16.65 10.76
CA ASP A 198 -16.52 -17.15 11.95
C ASP A 198 -16.62 -16.15 13.12
N TYR A 199 -17.85 -15.75 13.44
CA TYR A 199 -18.13 -14.63 14.35
C TYR A 199 -17.56 -14.85 15.76
N GLN A 200 -17.55 -16.08 16.28
CA GLN A 200 -16.99 -16.34 17.60
C GLN A 200 -15.48 -16.02 17.65
N GLN A 201 -14.71 -16.49 16.66
CA GLN A 201 -13.28 -16.17 16.59
C GLN A 201 -13.05 -14.67 16.36
N ALA A 202 -13.87 -14.02 15.53
CA ALA A 202 -13.80 -12.58 15.33
C ALA A 202 -13.99 -11.81 16.65
N TYR A 203 -14.96 -12.23 17.47
CA TYR A 203 -15.20 -11.66 18.80
C TYR A 203 -14.01 -11.86 19.73
N ASP A 204 -13.47 -13.08 19.81
CA ASP A 204 -12.38 -13.41 20.73
C ASP A 204 -11.11 -12.59 20.44
N ILE A 205 -10.75 -12.46 19.15
CA ILE A 205 -9.62 -11.61 18.72
C ILE A 205 -9.87 -10.15 19.06
N SER A 206 -11.08 -9.66 18.76
CA SER A 206 -11.44 -8.25 19.01
C SER A 206 -11.37 -7.93 20.49
N LYS A 207 -11.83 -8.84 21.35
CA LYS A 207 -11.72 -8.72 22.80
C LYS A 207 -10.25 -8.69 23.27
N GLU A 208 -9.41 -9.59 22.76
CA GLU A 208 -7.97 -9.60 23.08
C GLU A 208 -7.28 -8.28 22.71
N LEU A 209 -7.66 -7.68 21.58
CA LEU A 209 -7.17 -6.37 21.18
C LEU A 209 -7.62 -5.26 22.13
N LEU A 210 -8.90 -5.28 22.55
CA LEU A 210 -9.48 -4.28 23.45
C LEU A 210 -8.97 -4.39 24.89
N GLU A 211 -8.49 -5.56 25.32
CA GLU A 211 -7.78 -5.72 26.59
C GLU A 211 -6.45 -4.95 26.62
N LYS A 212 -5.83 -4.74 25.45
CA LYS A 212 -4.55 -4.01 25.31
C LYS A 212 -4.74 -2.53 24.99
N ASN A 213 -5.69 -2.23 24.11
CA ASN A 213 -6.05 -0.87 23.73
C ASN A 213 -7.55 -0.82 23.50
N ASP A 214 -8.27 -0.29 24.49
CA ASP A 214 -9.71 -0.26 24.50
C ASP A 214 -10.32 0.77 23.53
N SER A 215 -9.49 1.63 22.93
CA SER A 215 -9.89 2.75 22.08
C SER A 215 -9.77 2.44 20.58
N LEU A 216 -9.55 1.18 20.22
CA LEU A 216 -9.51 0.72 18.83
C LEU A 216 -10.93 0.65 18.25
N ALA A 217 -11.34 1.70 17.54
CA ALA A 217 -12.69 1.82 16.97
C ALA A 217 -13.10 0.59 16.15
N ASP A 218 -12.23 0.08 15.28
CA ASP A 218 -12.53 -1.09 14.46
C ASP A 218 -12.65 -2.38 15.28
N ALA A 219 -11.85 -2.55 16.34
CA ALA A 219 -11.98 -3.72 17.21
C ALA A 219 -13.30 -3.65 18.03
N ILE A 220 -13.70 -2.45 18.47
CA ILE A 220 -15.01 -2.23 19.11
C ILE A 220 -16.13 -2.61 18.13
N LEU A 221 -16.08 -2.10 16.90
CA LEU A 221 -17.07 -2.43 15.88
C LEU A 221 -17.12 -3.94 15.64
N ASN A 222 -15.96 -4.56 15.45
CA ASN A 222 -15.88 -5.98 15.13
C ASN A 222 -16.40 -6.86 16.26
N ALA A 223 -16.10 -6.53 17.52
CA ALA A 223 -16.65 -7.22 18.69
C ALA A 223 -18.19 -7.12 18.72
N GLY A 224 -18.73 -5.92 18.49
CA GLY A 224 -20.16 -5.66 18.44
C GLY A 224 -20.87 -6.41 17.31
N LEU A 225 -20.33 -6.32 16.09
CA LEU A 225 -20.89 -7.00 14.92
C LEU A 225 -20.78 -8.52 15.02
N ALA A 226 -19.69 -9.06 15.57
CA ALA A 226 -19.54 -10.49 15.79
C ALA A 226 -20.67 -11.05 16.67
N GLN A 227 -20.90 -10.44 17.84
CA GLN A 227 -21.95 -10.87 18.76
C GLN A 227 -23.35 -10.65 18.16
N PHE A 228 -23.56 -9.52 17.48
CA PHE A 228 -24.81 -9.28 16.76
C PHE A 228 -25.09 -10.39 15.73
N ASN A 229 -24.10 -10.73 14.89
CA ASN A 229 -24.25 -11.73 13.84
C ASN A 229 -24.38 -13.17 14.38
N LEU A 230 -23.76 -13.49 15.52
CA LEU A 230 -24.03 -14.74 16.25
C LEU A 230 -25.51 -14.82 16.62
N GLY A 231 -26.06 -13.76 17.23
CA GLY A 231 -27.48 -13.69 17.58
C GLY A 231 -28.40 -13.83 16.35
N VAL A 232 -28.09 -13.14 15.26
CA VAL A 232 -28.86 -13.23 14.00
C VAL A 232 -28.82 -14.66 13.44
N THR A 233 -27.65 -15.30 13.41
CA THR A 233 -27.49 -16.65 12.86
C THR A 233 -28.23 -17.69 13.69
N SER A 234 -28.11 -17.63 15.03
CA SER A 234 -28.85 -18.50 15.94
C SER A 234 -30.38 -18.33 15.79
N SER A 235 -30.86 -17.10 15.60
CA SER A 235 -32.30 -16.83 15.43
C SER A 235 -32.90 -17.44 14.15
N LYS A 236 -32.12 -17.49 13.07
CA LYS A 236 -32.55 -18.04 11.77
C LYS A 236 -32.70 -19.56 11.83
N GLN A 237 -31.83 -20.23 12.58
CA GLN A 237 -31.79 -21.70 12.64
C GLN A 237 -32.95 -22.29 13.44
N TYR A 238 -33.47 -21.61 14.49
CA TYR A 238 -34.50 -22.19 15.38
C TYR A 238 -35.48 -21.14 15.94
N ARG A 239 -36.50 -20.78 15.15
CA ARG A 239 -37.45 -19.69 15.45
C ARG A 239 -38.43 -19.93 16.62
N LYS A 240 -38.47 -21.11 17.26
CA LYS A 240 -39.48 -21.46 18.28
C LYS A 240 -38.94 -22.03 19.60
N ASP A 241 -37.62 -22.09 19.79
CA ASP A 241 -37.02 -22.62 21.03
C ASP A 241 -36.74 -21.48 22.03
N ALA A 242 -37.26 -21.61 23.25
CA ALA A 242 -37.05 -20.65 24.34
C ALA A 242 -35.57 -20.53 24.77
N THR A 243 -34.80 -21.62 24.66
CA THR A 243 -33.37 -21.67 24.95
C THR A 243 -32.59 -20.87 23.91
N VAL A 244 -32.90 -21.06 22.63
CA VAL A 244 -32.30 -20.30 21.53
C VAL A 244 -32.63 -18.82 21.68
N ARG A 245 -33.87 -18.48 22.02
CA ARG A 245 -34.25 -17.08 22.31
C ARG A 245 -33.39 -16.47 23.42
N LYS A 246 -33.13 -17.19 24.51
CA LYS A 246 -32.24 -16.72 25.59
C LYS A 246 -30.82 -16.47 25.08
N GLN A 247 -30.28 -17.36 24.24
CA GLN A 247 -28.95 -17.21 23.65
C GLN A 247 -28.87 -15.99 22.73
N VAL A 248 -29.86 -15.79 21.84
CA VAL A 248 -29.94 -14.61 20.96
C VAL A 248 -29.96 -13.31 21.76
N LEU A 249 -30.79 -13.25 22.82
CA LEU A 249 -30.83 -12.07 23.70
C LEU A 249 -29.51 -11.87 24.45
N SER A 250 -28.81 -12.94 24.82
CA SER A 250 -27.48 -12.84 25.43
C SER A 250 -26.48 -12.20 24.45
N CYS A 251 -26.43 -12.67 23.21
CA CYS A 251 -25.59 -12.08 22.16
C CYS A 251 -25.89 -10.59 21.95
N TYR A 252 -27.16 -10.20 21.89
CA TYR A 252 -27.53 -8.79 21.76
C TYR A 252 -27.13 -7.93 22.96
N ARG A 253 -27.24 -8.46 24.19
CA ARG A 253 -26.75 -7.78 25.39
C ARG A 253 -25.23 -7.60 25.37
N THR A 254 -24.49 -8.57 24.86
CA THR A 254 -23.03 -8.46 24.72
C THR A 254 -22.64 -7.49 23.61
N ALA A 255 -23.35 -7.49 22.47
CA ALA A 255 -23.09 -6.59 21.34
C ALA A 255 -23.37 -5.12 21.65
N LEU A 256 -24.43 -4.85 22.44
CA LEU A 256 -24.95 -3.53 22.75
C LEU A 256 -23.88 -2.51 23.21
N PRO A 257 -23.11 -2.74 24.28
CA PRO A 257 -22.15 -1.75 24.78
C PRO A 257 -21.05 -1.43 23.76
N TYR A 258 -20.62 -2.40 22.94
CA TYR A 258 -19.64 -2.16 21.88
C TYR A 258 -20.21 -1.26 20.79
N LEU A 259 -21.41 -1.56 20.29
CA LEU A 259 -22.02 -0.78 19.20
C LEU A 259 -22.42 0.63 19.64
N GLU A 260 -22.87 0.83 20.88
CA GLU A 260 -23.12 2.17 21.43
C GLU A 260 -21.83 2.98 21.60
N ARG A 261 -20.75 2.32 22.04
CA ARG A 261 -19.42 2.94 22.12
C ARG A 261 -18.93 3.33 20.72
N TYR A 262 -19.03 2.44 19.74
CA TYR A 262 -18.64 2.75 18.36
C TYR A 262 -19.46 3.90 17.78
N ARG A 263 -20.77 3.91 17.99
CA ARG A 263 -21.66 5.02 17.60
C ARG A 263 -21.18 6.36 18.16
N THR A 264 -20.75 6.38 19.42
CA THR A 264 -20.23 7.59 20.07
C THR A 264 -18.90 8.04 19.44
N MET A 265 -18.02 7.11 19.10
CA MET A 265 -16.72 7.41 18.49
C MET A 265 -16.81 7.81 17.02
N GLN A 266 -17.78 7.26 16.29
CA GLN A 266 -17.93 7.39 14.84
C GLN A 266 -19.40 7.67 14.49
N PRO A 267 -19.95 8.84 14.89
CA PRO A 267 -21.37 9.16 14.70
C PRO A 267 -21.77 9.22 13.22
N ASP A 268 -20.83 9.56 12.33
CA ASP A 268 -21.09 9.66 10.89
C ASP A 268 -21.17 8.27 10.20
N ARG A 269 -20.74 7.20 10.88
CA ARG A 269 -20.71 5.82 10.36
C ARG A 269 -22.02 5.07 10.60
N GLN A 270 -23.14 5.74 10.36
CA GLN A 270 -24.48 5.16 10.50
C GLN A 270 -24.64 3.87 9.70
N ASP A 271 -23.92 3.75 8.57
CA ASP A 271 -23.84 2.55 7.72
C ASP A 271 -23.41 1.28 8.50
N LYS A 272 -22.66 1.45 9.59
CA LYS A 272 -22.10 0.33 10.38
C LYS A 272 -22.91 0.00 11.63
N TRP A 273 -23.41 1.01 12.35
CA TRP A 273 -24.02 0.78 13.68
C TRP A 273 -25.53 0.92 13.71
N ALA A 274 -26.18 1.62 12.77
CA ALA A 274 -27.59 1.98 12.90
C ALA A 274 -28.51 0.76 12.85
N LEU A 275 -28.38 -0.10 11.82
CA LEU A 275 -29.22 -1.29 11.68
C LEU A 275 -28.98 -2.34 12.80
N PRO A 276 -27.73 -2.64 13.21
CA PRO A 276 -27.47 -3.48 14.37
C PRO A 276 -28.12 -2.95 15.65
N LEU A 277 -27.93 -1.67 15.98
CA LEU A 277 -28.51 -1.06 17.18
C LEU A 277 -30.04 -1.02 17.13
N TYR A 278 -30.64 -0.68 15.99
CA TYR A 278 -32.10 -0.74 15.79
C TYR A 278 -32.64 -2.13 16.14
N THR A 279 -31.99 -3.17 15.60
CA THR A 279 -32.39 -4.56 15.83
C THR A 279 -32.23 -4.95 17.30
N ILE A 280 -31.13 -4.56 17.93
CA ILE A 280 -30.86 -4.83 19.35
C ILE A 280 -31.89 -4.12 20.24
N TYR A 281 -32.15 -2.83 20.03
CA TYR A 281 -33.11 -2.07 20.83
C TYR A 281 -34.52 -2.64 20.73
N LEU A 282 -34.95 -3.06 19.54
CA LEU A 282 -36.22 -3.74 19.34
C LEU A 282 -36.30 -5.06 20.13
N ASN A 283 -35.27 -5.91 20.02
CA ASN A 283 -35.28 -7.24 20.64
C ASN A 283 -35.10 -7.21 22.17
N LEU A 284 -34.44 -6.17 22.69
CA LEU A 284 -34.24 -5.96 24.12
C LEU A 284 -35.33 -5.07 24.76
N ASN A 285 -36.36 -4.68 24.00
CA ASN A 285 -37.47 -3.82 24.43
C ASN A 285 -37.01 -2.46 24.99
N MET A 286 -36.02 -1.83 24.35
CA MET A 286 -35.46 -0.54 24.76
C MET A 286 -36.21 0.62 24.07
N GLY A 287 -37.48 0.83 24.46
CA GLY A 287 -38.44 1.71 23.77
C GLY A 287 -37.90 3.11 23.41
N GLU A 288 -37.37 3.86 24.37
CA GLU A 288 -36.85 5.21 24.12
C GLU A 288 -35.71 5.24 23.09
N LYS A 289 -34.73 4.33 23.23
CA LYS A 289 -33.60 4.22 22.29
C LYS A 289 -34.05 3.74 20.91
N PHE A 290 -35.05 2.86 20.88
CA PHE A 290 -35.65 2.36 19.64
C PHE A 290 -36.34 3.49 18.86
N ASP A 291 -37.16 4.30 19.54
CA ASP A 291 -37.88 5.41 18.91
C ASP A 291 -36.91 6.49 18.39
N GLU A 292 -35.83 6.75 19.11
CA GLU A 292 -34.77 7.68 18.70
C GLU A 292 -34.08 7.21 17.41
N ILE A 293 -33.63 5.95 17.37
CA ILE A 293 -32.90 5.43 16.22
C ILE A 293 -33.81 5.19 15.00
N ASP A 294 -35.08 4.83 15.20
CA ASP A 294 -36.07 4.70 14.11
C ASP A 294 -36.29 6.03 13.39
N LYS A 295 -36.43 7.13 14.15
CA LYS A 295 -36.52 8.49 13.59
C LYS A 295 -35.25 8.85 12.81
N LEU A 296 -34.08 8.54 13.37
CA LEU A 296 -32.79 8.80 12.73
C LEU A 296 -32.66 8.06 11.39
N ILE A 297 -32.97 6.76 11.35
CA ILE A 297 -32.91 5.94 10.14
C ILE A 297 -33.92 6.42 9.08
N LYS A 298 -35.11 6.85 9.49
CA LYS A 298 -36.13 7.38 8.56
C LYS A 298 -35.75 8.74 7.98
N ALA A 299 -35.07 9.59 8.75
CA ALA A 299 -34.63 10.92 8.29
C ALA A 299 -33.45 10.86 7.30
N GLY A 300 -32.69 9.77 7.28
CA GLY A 300 -31.58 9.55 6.36
C GLY A 300 -31.94 8.85 5.04
N LYS A 301 -33.23 8.54 4.80
CA LYS A 301 -33.75 7.99 3.54
C LYS A 301 -34.39 9.07 2.69
#